data_AF-A0A6H5GFU1-F1
#
_entry.id   AF-A0A6H5GFU1-F1
#
_cell.length_a   1.000
_cell.length_b   1.000
_cell.length_c   1.000
_cell.angle_alpha   90.00
_cell.angle_beta   90.00
_cell.angle_gamma   90.00
#
_symmetry.space_group_name_H-M   'P 1'
#
loop_
_entity.id
_entity.type
_entity.pdbx_description
1 polymer ?
#
loop_
_entity_poly.entity_id
_entity_poly.type
_entity_poly.pdbx_seq_one_letter_code
_entity_poly.pdbx_strand_id
1 'polypeptide(L)' 'MRHEYSSDAVGWVQLRRLHGVCTVVAMVTPEHKVTSTPYTVEVAVKESEEDGTEILHCQCKDCAASK' A
#
# COMPACT_ATOMS: atom_id res chain seq x y z
N MET A 1 -17.69 10.63 -23.94
CA MET A 1 -16.37 11.27 -23.71
C MET A 1 -15.72 10.52 -22.55
N ARG A 2 -14.57 9.86 -22.77
CA ARG A 2 -13.89 9.06 -21.74
C ARG A 2 -13.10 10.04 -20.88
N HIS A 3 -13.45 10.20 -19.60
CA HIS A 3 -12.70 11.06 -18.68
C HIS A 3 -11.29 10.46 -18.53
N GLU A 4 -10.26 11.25 -18.81
CA GLU A 4 -8.87 10.88 -18.54
C GLU A 4 -8.62 11.04 -17.03
N TYR A 5 -9.03 10.04 -16.23
CA TYR A 5 -8.81 9.98 -14.78
C TYR A 5 -7.32 9.98 -14.37
N SER A 6 -6.41 9.98 -15.35
CA SER A 6 -4.96 9.96 -15.13
C SER A 6 -4.41 11.29 -14.61
N SER A 7 -5.05 12.42 -14.91
CA SER A 7 -4.55 13.75 -14.53
C SER A 7 -5.02 14.22 -13.15
N ASP A 8 -6.08 13.60 -12.60
CA ASP A 8 -6.64 13.92 -11.28
C ASP A 8 -6.32 12.85 -10.22
N ALA A 9 -5.32 12.00 -10.47
CA ALA A 9 -4.97 10.91 -9.55
C ALA A 9 -4.40 11.48 -8.23
N VAL A 10 -5.20 11.41 -7.17
CA VAL A 10 -4.83 11.85 -5.80
C VAL A 10 -3.84 10.88 -5.15
N GLY A 11 -3.73 9.66 -5.66
CA GLY A 11 -2.69 8.72 -5.25
C GLY A 11 -2.66 7.42 -6.04
N TRP A 12 -1.79 6.50 -5.61
CA TRP A 12 -1.54 5.23 -6.29
C TRP A 12 -1.44 4.07 -5.30
N VAL A 13 -1.74 2.88 -5.81
CA VAL A 13 -1.49 1.59 -5.17
C VAL A 13 -0.83 0.69 -6.20
N GLN A 14 0.26 0.06 -5.83
CA GLN A 14 0.96 -0.94 -6.61
C GLN A 14 0.79 -2.30 -5.96
N LEU A 15 0.41 -3.29 -6.75
CA LEU A 15 0.22 -4.66 -6.28
C LEU A 15 1.06 -5.61 -7.13
N ARG A 16 1.85 -6.46 -6.46
CA ARG A 16 2.67 -7.48 -7.10
C ARG A 16 2.43 -8.82 -6.42
N ARG A 17 1.92 -9.79 -7.16
CA ARG A 17 1.80 -11.18 -6.70
C ARG A 17 2.92 -12.00 -7.29
N LEU A 18 3.71 -12.66 -6.45
CA LEU A 18 4.82 -13.50 -6.87
C LEU A 18 4.99 -14.67 -5.89
N HIS A 19 4.98 -15.90 -6.41
CA HIS A 19 5.19 -17.13 -5.62
C HIS A 19 4.31 -17.23 -4.35
N GLY A 20 3.03 -16.88 -4.44
CA GLY A 20 2.11 -16.93 -3.28
C GLY A 20 2.28 -15.79 -2.28
N VAL A 21 3.12 -14.79 -2.58
CA VAL A 21 3.25 -13.56 -1.80
C VAL A 21 2.70 -12.38 -2.58
N CYS A 22 1.76 -11.66 -1.97
CA CYS A 22 1.23 -10.40 -2.45
C CYS A 22 1.94 -9.24 -1.74
N THR A 23 2.74 -8.50 -2.49
CA THR A 23 3.34 -7.25 -2.04
C THR A 23 2.48 -6.09 -2.50
N VAL A 24 2.00 -5.28 -1.56
CA VAL A 24 1.23 -4.07 -1.79
C VAL A 24 2.07 -2.87 -1.35
N VAL A 25 2.22 -1.91 -2.24
CA VAL A 25 2.83 -0.61 -1.93
C VAL A 25 1.79 0.46 -2.19
N ALA A 26 1.51 1.31 -1.21
CA ALA A 26 0.43 2.30 -1.30
C ALA A 26 0.82 3.60 -0.62
N MET A 27 0.23 4.70 -1.09
CA MET A 27 0.25 5.98 -0.37
C MET A 27 -0.89 6.01 0.65
N VAL A 28 -0.56 6.23 1.91
CA VAL A 28 -1.51 6.29 3.03
C VAL A 28 -1.43 7.65 3.69
N THR A 29 -2.58 8.31 3.81
CA THR A 29 -2.69 9.55 4.58
C THR A 29 -3.02 9.21 6.03
N PRO A 30 -2.32 9.79 7.02
CA PRO A 30 -2.60 9.51 8.42
C PRO A 30 -4.01 9.95 8.81
N GLU A 31 -4.75 9.07 9.49
CA GLU A 31 -6.14 9.29 9.90
C GLU A 31 -6.30 10.56 10.76
N HIS A 32 -5.40 10.77 11.71
CA HIS A 32 -5.41 11.95 12.59
C HIS A 32 -5.00 13.26 11.90
N LYS A 33 -4.60 13.24 10.62
CA LYS A 33 -4.16 14.43 9.89
C LYS A 33 -4.32 14.29 8.37
N VAL A 34 -5.57 14.14 7.93
CA VAL A 34 -5.98 13.91 6.52
C VAL A 34 -5.47 14.94 5.49
N THR A 35 -5.03 16.12 5.92
CA THR A 35 -4.45 17.15 5.05
C THR A 35 -2.92 17.06 4.93
N SER A 36 -2.28 16.14 5.64
CA SER A 36 -0.83 15.98 5.60
C SER A 36 -0.38 15.18 4.38
N THR A 37 0.89 15.36 4.00
CA THR A 37 1.51 14.57 2.95
C THR A 37 1.36 13.08 3.26
N PRO A 38 0.82 12.28 2.32
CA PRO A 38 0.72 10.84 2.50
C PRO A 38 2.12 10.23 2.59
N TYR A 39 2.24 9.12 3.32
CA TYR A 39 3.47 8.33 3.41
C TYR A 39 3.31 7.02 2.67
N THR A 40 4.42 6.48 2.16
CA THR A 40 4.41 5.18 1.50
C THR A 40 4.43 4.06 2.53
N VAL A 41 3.55 3.08 2.36
CA VAL A 41 3.51 1.84 3.13
C VAL A 41 3.77 0.67 2.19
N GLU A 42 4.59 -0.28 2.63
CA GLU A 42 4.79 -1.56 1.98
C GLU A 42 4.29 -2.67 2.91
N VAL A 43 3.43 -3.54 2.37
CA VAL A 43 2.94 -4.73 3.05
C VAL A 43 3.25 -5.93 2.18
N ALA A 44 3.80 -6.99 2.77
CA ALA A 44 3.87 -8.29 2.12
C ALA A 44 2.97 -9.26 2.86
N VAL A 45 2.12 -9.95 2.10
CA VAL A 45 1.14 -10.91 2.61
C VAL A 45 1.37 -12.23 1.89
N LYS A 46 1.56 -13.31 2.64
CA LYS A 46 1.54 -14.66 2.10
C LYS A 46 0.10 -15.12 2.01
N GLU A 47 -0.35 -15.41 0.80
CA GLU A 47 -1.70 -15.92 0.52
C GLU A 47 -1.57 -17.46 0.37
N SER A 48 -2.10 -18.23 1.33
CA SER A 48 -2.18 -19.70 1.27
C SER A 48 -3.65 -20.13 1.36
N GLU A 49 -4.08 -21.05 0.50
CA GLU A 49 -5.45 -21.62 0.57
C GLU A 49 -5.62 -22.54 1.81
N GLU A 50 -4.54 -23.15 2.27
CA GLU A 50 -4.52 -24.15 3.33
C GLU A 50 -4.22 -23.56 4.71
N ASP A 51 -3.27 -22.62 4.81
CA ASP A 51 -2.87 -21.97 6.07
C ASP A 51 -3.54 -20.60 6.29
N GLY A 52 -4.32 -20.13 5.31
CA GLY A 52 -4.92 -18.80 5.32
C GLY A 52 -3.95 -17.68 4.90
N THR A 53 -4.32 -16.46 5.25
CA THR A 53 -3.58 -15.24 4.89
C THR A 53 -2.68 -14.80 6.03
N GLU A 54 -1.38 -14.75 5.80
CA GLU A 54 -0.38 -14.33 6.79
C GLU A 54 0.29 -13.03 6.36
N ILE A 55 0.32 -12.03 7.26
CA ILE A 55 1.06 -10.79 7.01
C ILE A 55 2.53 -11.05 7.35
N LEU A 56 3.39 -11.06 6.33
CA LEU A 56 4.84 -11.25 6.50
C LEU A 56 5.49 -9.99 7.10
N HIS A 57 5.16 -8.82 6.54
CA HIS A 57 5.58 -7.54 7.11
C HIS A 57 4.67 -6.40 6.69
N CYS A 58 4.69 -5.35 7.50
CA CYS A 58 4.09 -4.04 7.21
C CYS A 58 5.07 -2.97 7.65
N GLN A 59 5.53 -2.13 6.71
CA GLN A 59 6.54 -1.12 6.96
C GLN A 59 6.15 0.21 6.33
N CYS A 60 6.24 1.29 7.10
CA CYS A 60 6.18 2.64 6.57
C CYS A 60 7.56 3.03 6.03
N LYS A 61 7.66 3.41 4.75
CA LYS A 61 8.93 3.83 4.15
C LYS A 61 9.26 5.29 4.44
N ASP A 62 8.23 6.14 4.54
CA ASP A 62 8.38 7.61 4.62
C ASP A 62 7.73 8.25 5.86
N CYS A 63 7.37 7.45 6.88
CA CYS A 63 6.78 7.98 8.11
C CYS A 63 7.87 8.41 9.10
N ALA A 64 7.59 9.43 9.91
CA ALA A 64 8.49 9.91 10.98
C ALA A 64 8.88 8.82 11.99
N ALA A 65 8.07 7.76 12.12
CA ALA A 65 8.32 6.60 12.96
C ALA A 65 9.17 5.49 12.29
N SER A 66 9.67 5.70 11.07
CA SER A 66 10.53 4.76 10.34
C SER A 66 12.02 4.86 10.74
N LYS A 67 12.34 5.60 11.81
CA LYS A 67 13.69 5.73 12.39
C LYS A 67 13.81 5.06 13.74
#